data_AF-A0A1Y4VLT7-F1
#
_entry.id   AF-A0A1Y4VLT7-F1
#
_cell.length_a   1.000
_cell.length_b   1.000
_cell.length_c   1.000
_cell.angle_alpha   90.00
_cell.angle_beta   90.00
_cell.angle_gamma   90.00
#
_symmetry.space_group_name_H-M   'P 1'
#
loop_
_entity.id
_entity.type
_entity.pdbx_description
1 polymer ?
#
loop_
_entity_poly.entity_id
_entity_poly.type
_entity_poly.pdbx_seq_one_letter_code
_entity_poly.pdbx_strand_id
1 'polypeptide(L)'
;MQKEIIIKRLRENGCRITKQRKMLLDIILKEDCSCCKEIYYKALEEDEKIGSATVYRMINTLEEIGAISRRNMYRVSCGNPCGAKNICTVELDDDQVCQLDDDNWRSVVEEGLKACGYIDRQKIKNIFVRSCDKEEPL
;
A
#
# COMPACT_ATOMS: atom_id res chain seq x y z
N MET A 1 3.47 -9.80 13.34
CA MET A 1 4.33 -8.63 13.62
C MET A 1 3.75 -7.32 13.10
N GLN A 2 3.26 -7.24 11.86
CA GLN A 2 2.68 -6.01 11.27
C GLN A 2 1.52 -5.41 12.09
N LYS A 3 0.56 -6.24 12.57
CA LYS A 3 -0.57 -5.79 13.39
C LYS A 3 -0.17 -5.02 14.66
N GLU A 4 0.82 -5.52 15.42
CA GLU A 4 1.28 -4.88 16.65
C GLU A 4 1.94 -3.52 16.38
N ILE A 5 2.68 -3.40 15.27
CA ILE A 5 3.29 -2.15 14.84
C ILE A 5 2.20 -1.10 14.54
N ILE A 6 1.14 -1.49 13.83
CA ILE A 6 0.03 -0.58 13.50
C ILE A 6 -0.74 -0.18 14.77
N ILE A 7 -0.98 -1.13 15.69
CA ILE A 7 -1.61 -0.83 16.99
C ILE A 7 -0.78 0.16 17.80
N LYS A 8 0.54 -0.01 17.82
CA LYS A 8 1.46 0.93 18.49
C LYS A 8 1.35 2.32 17.87
N ARG A 9 1.39 2.41 16.53
CA ARG A 9 1.27 3.69 15.81
C ARG A 9 -0.07 4.39 16.04
N LEU A 10 -1.17 3.63 16.07
CA LEU A 10 -2.48 4.16 16.44
C LEU A 10 -2.47 4.76 17.85
N ARG A 11 -1.85 4.08 18.83
CA ARG A 11 -1.74 4.62 20.20
C ARG A 11 -0.90 5.88 20.27
N GLU A 12 0.22 5.92 19.55
CA GLU A 12 1.10 7.09 19.46
C GLU A 12 0.37 8.30 18.85
N ASN A 13 -0.59 8.06 17.95
CA ASN A 13 -1.46 9.08 17.36
C ASN A 13 -2.75 9.33 18.17
N GLY A 14 -2.80 8.94 19.46
CA GLY A 14 -3.94 9.19 20.34
C GLY A 14 -5.21 8.39 20.01
N CYS A 15 -5.15 7.42 19.10
CA CYS A 15 -6.30 6.61 18.73
C CYS A 15 -6.59 5.54 19.78
N ARG A 16 -7.81 5.56 20.32
CA ARG A 16 -8.31 4.49 21.20
C ARG A 16 -8.41 3.15 20.46
N ILE A 17 -7.84 2.08 21.02
CA ILE A 17 -7.91 0.75 20.42
C ILE A 17 -9.15 0.00 20.93
N THR A 18 -10.26 0.08 20.21
CA THR A 18 -11.53 -0.60 20.54
C THR A 18 -11.57 -2.03 19.98
N LYS A 19 -12.56 -2.83 20.40
CA LYS A 19 -12.79 -4.18 19.83
C LYS A 19 -13.07 -4.11 18.32
N GLN A 20 -13.95 -3.21 17.89
CA GLN A 20 -14.26 -2.98 16.47
C GLN A 20 -13.02 -2.57 15.66
N ARG A 21 -12.16 -1.69 16.19
CA ARG A 21 -10.92 -1.30 15.49
C ARG A 21 -9.96 -2.47 15.35
N LYS A 22 -9.86 -3.35 16.35
CA LYS A 22 -9.04 -4.56 16.27
C LYS A 22 -9.58 -5.54 15.21
N MET A 23 -10.90 -5.77 15.21
CA MET A 23 -11.56 -6.63 14.23
C MET A 23 -11.37 -6.09 12.80
N LEU A 24 -11.61 -4.80 12.56
CA LEU A 24 -11.38 -4.20 11.25
C LEU A 24 -9.91 -4.33 10.81
N LEU A 25 -8.98 -4.15 11.75
CA LEU A 25 -7.56 -4.33 11.46
C LEU A 25 -7.23 -5.79 11.11
N ASP A 26 -7.89 -6.76 11.74
CA ASP A 26 -7.74 -8.17 11.39
C ASP A 26 -8.26 -8.46 9.98
N ILE A 27 -9.44 -7.95 9.62
CA ILE A 27 -10.01 -8.11 8.27
C ILE A 27 -9.08 -7.49 7.23
N ILE A 28 -8.67 -6.23 7.43
CA ILE A 28 -7.81 -5.49 6.50
C ILE A 28 -6.44 -6.16 6.32
N LEU A 29 -5.88 -6.79 7.36
CA LEU A 29 -4.54 -7.39 7.30
C LEU A 29 -4.53 -8.87 6.89
N LYS A 30 -5.61 -9.62 7.14
CA LYS A 30 -5.67 -11.05 6.84
C LYS A 30 -6.30 -11.33 5.49
N GLU A 31 -7.24 -10.49 5.07
CA GLU A 31 -8.06 -10.78 3.91
C GLU A 31 -7.65 -9.92 2.72
N ASP A 32 -7.65 -10.55 1.55
CA ASP A 32 -7.39 -9.87 0.28
C ASP A 32 -8.66 -9.14 -0.16
N CYS A 33 -8.92 -7.99 0.49
CA CYS A 33 -10.05 -7.13 0.17
C CYS A 33 -9.67 -6.11 -0.91
N SER A 34 -10.42 -6.12 -2.00
CA SER A 34 -10.20 -5.26 -3.18
C SER A 34 -10.86 -3.89 -3.08
N CYS A 35 -11.70 -3.65 -2.07
CA CYS A 35 -12.33 -2.36 -1.85
C CYS A 35 -12.94 -2.23 -0.44
N CYS A 36 -13.32 -0.99 -0.08
CA CYS A 36 -14.02 -0.68 1.18
C CYS A 36 -15.36 -1.43 1.33
N LYS A 37 -16.03 -1.77 0.21
CA LYS A 37 -17.31 -2.48 0.23
C LYS A 37 -17.14 -3.92 0.71
N GLU A 38 -16.07 -4.60 0.28
CA GLU A 38 -15.76 -5.95 0.74
C GLU A 38 -15.36 -5.97 2.22
N ILE A 39 -14.54 -5.01 2.66
CA ILE A 39 -14.19 -4.87 4.08
C ILE A 39 -15.46 -4.69 4.91
N TYR A 40 -16.41 -3.90 4.43
CA TYR A 40 -17.69 -3.71 5.10
C TYR A 40 -18.51 -5.00 5.21
N TYR A 41 -18.65 -5.77 4.13
CA TYR A 41 -19.43 -7.01 4.19
C TYR A 41 -18.83 -8.04 5.14
N LYS A 42 -17.50 -8.22 5.10
CA LYS A 42 -16.81 -9.12 6.04
C LYS A 42 -16.93 -8.64 7.48
N ALA A 43 -16.85 -7.34 7.69
CA ALA A 43 -17.04 -6.77 9.03
C ALA A 43 -18.48 -6.94 9.54
N LEU A 44 -19.46 -6.96 8.64
CA LEU A 44 -20.87 -7.18 8.96
C LEU A 44 -21.13 -8.63 9.38
N GLU A 45 -20.40 -9.60 8.82
CA GLU A 45 -20.44 -11.02 9.24
C GLU A 45 -19.94 -11.20 10.69
N GLU A 46 -19.02 -10.35 11.14
CA GLU A 46 -18.43 -10.39 12.49
C GLU A 46 -19.16 -9.49 13.52
N ASP A 47 -19.71 -8.36 13.07
CA ASP A 47 -20.46 -7.40 13.91
C ASP A 47 -21.58 -6.73 13.11
N GLU A 48 -22.79 -7.25 13.23
CA GLU A 48 -24.00 -6.73 12.54
C GLU A 48 -24.30 -5.25 12.85
N LYS A 49 -23.73 -4.69 13.92
CA LYS A 49 -23.92 -3.28 14.31
C LYS A 49 -22.93 -2.34 13.62
N ILE A 50 -22.00 -2.86 12.82
CA ILE A 50 -21.01 -2.03 12.17
C ILE A 50 -21.61 -1.25 11.01
N GLY A 51 -21.44 0.08 11.04
CA GLY A 51 -21.81 0.93 9.93
C GLY A 51 -20.68 1.06 8.91
N SER A 52 -21.04 1.20 7.63
CA SER A 52 -20.08 1.48 6.54
C SER A 52 -19.22 2.72 6.84
N ALA A 53 -19.80 3.76 7.45
CA ALA A 53 -19.07 4.95 7.88
C ALA A 53 -17.95 4.67 8.90
N THR A 54 -18.07 3.61 9.70
CA THR A 54 -17.02 3.19 10.64
C THR A 54 -15.85 2.54 9.89
N VAL A 55 -16.13 1.78 8.84
CA VAL A 55 -15.11 1.20 7.97
C VAL A 55 -14.30 2.31 7.28
N TYR A 56 -14.99 3.27 6.64
CA TYR A 56 -14.32 4.40 5.98
C TYR A 56 -13.46 5.22 6.95
N ARG A 57 -13.98 5.54 8.14
CA ARG A 57 -13.20 6.27 9.17
C ARG A 57 -11.96 5.49 9.60
N MET A 58 -12.07 4.16 9.74
CA MET A 58 -10.92 3.32 10.09
C MET A 58 -9.86 3.35 8.98
N ILE A 59 -10.28 3.23 7.73
CA ILE A 59 -9.37 3.28 6.57
C ILE A 59 -8.68 4.64 6.49
N ASN A 60 -9.42 5.75 6.63
CA ASN A 60 -8.84 7.10 6.68
C ASN A 60 -7.84 7.23 7.82
N THR A 61 -8.19 6.75 9.03
CA THR A 61 -7.28 6.82 10.18
C THR A 61 -5.98 6.06 9.90
N LEU A 62 -6.06 4.87 9.29
CA LEU A 62 -4.88 4.08 8.95
C LEU A 62 -4.03 4.75 7.85
N GLU A 63 -4.66 5.46 6.93
CA GLU A 63 -3.97 6.23 5.90
C GLU A 63 -3.27 7.47 6.48
N GLU A 64 -3.95 8.23 7.32
CA GLU A 64 -3.42 9.43 8.00
C GLU A 64 -2.17 9.12 8.83
N ILE A 65 -2.13 7.95 9.49
CA ILE A 65 -0.93 7.51 10.24
C ILE A 65 0.11 6.81 9.36
N GLY A 66 -0.10 6.74 8.05
CA GLY A 66 0.77 6.07 7.09
C GLY A 66 0.91 4.57 7.32
N ALA A 67 -0.11 3.91 7.87
CA ALA A 67 -0.16 2.45 8.03
C ALA A 67 -0.64 1.74 6.76
N ILE A 68 -1.45 2.42 5.93
CA ILE A 68 -1.89 1.95 4.61
C ILE A 68 -1.85 3.10 3.61
N SER A 69 -1.93 2.81 2.31
CA SER A 69 -2.13 3.81 1.25
C SER A 69 -3.28 3.39 0.34
N ARG A 70 -4.20 4.31 0.02
CA ARG A 70 -5.29 4.06 -0.94
C ARG A 70 -4.82 3.62 -2.32
N ARG A 71 -3.58 3.94 -2.71
CA ARG A 71 -3.02 3.58 -4.02
C ARG A 71 -2.91 2.05 -4.24
N ASN A 72 -2.89 1.26 -3.16
CA ASN A 72 -2.88 -0.21 -3.25
C ASN A 72 -4.26 -0.86 -3.08
N MET A 73 -5.30 -0.12 -2.69
CA MET A 73 -6.60 -0.69 -2.37
C MET A 73 -7.46 -0.97 -3.61
N TYR A 74 -7.23 -0.28 -4.74
CA TYR A 74 -8.08 -0.37 -5.94
C TYR A 74 -7.48 -1.20 -7.08
N ARG A 75 -6.35 -1.89 -6.86
CA ARG A 75 -5.80 -2.78 -7.88
C ARG A 75 -6.60 -4.08 -7.86
N VAL A 76 -7.41 -4.28 -8.89
CA VAL A 76 -7.94 -5.59 -9.26
C VAL A 76 -6.75 -6.52 -9.46
N SER A 77 -6.41 -7.24 -8.41
CA SER A 77 -5.40 -8.30 -8.44
C SER A 77 -6.18 -9.56 -8.72
N CYS A 78 -6.39 -9.87 -10.00
CA CYS A 78 -6.82 -11.21 -10.38
C CYS A 78 -5.86 -12.21 -9.73
N GLY A 79 -6.43 -13.12 -8.94
CA GLY A 79 -5.75 -13.77 -7.84
C GLY A 79 -4.44 -14.47 -8.19
N ASN A 80 -3.45 -14.29 -7.31
CA ASN A 80 -2.75 -15.43 -6.73
C ASN A 80 -2.10 -15.05 -5.39
N PRO A 81 -2.25 -15.88 -4.35
CA PRO A 81 -1.60 -15.67 -3.06
C PRO A 81 -0.19 -16.29 -3.13
N CYS A 82 0.88 -15.51 -2.98
CA CYS A 82 2.21 -15.90 -2.45
C CYS A 82 3.28 -14.86 -2.79
N GLY A 83 3.97 -14.32 -1.77
CA GLY A 83 5.25 -13.63 -1.93
C GLY A 83 5.22 -12.37 -2.78
N ALA A 84 4.72 -11.26 -2.22
CA ALA A 84 4.70 -9.95 -2.89
C ALA A 84 6.11 -9.52 -3.31
N LYS A 85 6.51 -9.85 -4.54
CA LYS A 85 7.57 -9.17 -5.29
C LYS A 85 7.14 -7.72 -5.42
N ASN A 86 8.02 -6.77 -5.16
CA ASN A 86 7.67 -5.37 -5.41
C ASN A 86 7.59 -5.19 -6.93
N ILE A 87 6.37 -5.09 -7.45
CA ILE A 87 6.16 -4.86 -8.88
C ILE A 87 6.04 -3.34 -9.08
N CYS A 88 7.06 -2.74 -9.70
CA CYS A 88 6.99 -1.38 -10.21
C CYS A 88 6.10 -1.35 -11.45
N THR A 89 5.14 -0.42 -11.49
CA THR A 89 4.25 -0.24 -12.64
C THR A 89 4.61 1.07 -13.33
N VAL A 90 4.84 1.02 -14.65
CA VAL A 90 5.07 2.18 -15.52
C VAL A 90 3.91 2.27 -16.50
N GLU A 91 3.26 3.42 -16.57
CA GLU A 91 2.21 3.74 -17.55
C GLU A 91 2.81 4.71 -18.57
N LEU A 92 2.66 4.37 -19.85
CA LEU A 92 3.16 5.14 -20.99
C LEU A 92 2.08 6.11 -21.48
N ASP A 93 2.48 7.05 -22.33
CA ASP A 93 1.58 8.08 -22.88
C ASP A 93 0.57 7.56 -23.90
N ASP A 94 0.73 6.31 -24.34
CA ASP A 94 -0.20 5.56 -25.19
C ASP A 94 -1.12 4.60 -24.38
N ASP A 95 -1.26 4.85 -23.08
CA ASP A 95 -2.02 4.05 -22.11
C ASP A 95 -1.51 2.60 -21.93
N GLN A 96 -0.33 2.26 -22.48
CA GLN A 96 0.27 0.96 -22.21
C GLN A 96 0.85 0.87 -20.80
N VAL A 97 0.62 -0.27 -20.15
CA VAL A 97 1.08 -0.53 -18.78
C VAL A 97 2.15 -1.62 -18.78
N CYS A 98 3.33 -1.28 -18.28
CA CYS A 98 4.45 -2.18 -18.06
C CYS A 98 4.57 -2.53 -16.57
N GLN A 99 4.69 -3.82 -16.26
CA GLN A 99 4.94 -4.33 -14.90
C GLN A 99 6.35 -4.89 -14.81
N LEU A 100 7.15 -4.32 -13.93
CA LEU A 100 8.54 -4.70 -13.69
C LEU A 100 8.63 -5.31 -12.29
N ASP A 101 8.99 -6.59 -12.20
CA ASP A 101 9.36 -7.18 -10.91
C ASP A 101 10.75 -6.72 -10.46
N ASP A 102 11.19 -7.13 -9.27
CA ASP A 102 12.44 -6.64 -8.68
C ASP A 102 13.67 -6.82 -9.60
N ASP A 103 13.74 -7.93 -10.34
CA ASP A 103 14.85 -8.23 -11.26
C ASP A 103 14.76 -7.38 -12.54
N ASN A 104 13.57 -7.30 -13.14
CA ASN A 104 13.36 -6.50 -14.35
C ASN A 104 13.52 -5.00 -14.09
N TRP A 105 12.98 -4.52 -12.96
CA TRP A 105 13.11 -3.13 -12.52
C TRP A 105 14.58 -2.73 -12.40
N ARG A 106 15.38 -3.54 -11.72
CA ARG A 106 16.80 -3.22 -11.48
C ARG A 106 17.59 -3.18 -12.78
N SER A 107 17.30 -4.10 -13.71
CA SER A 107 17.92 -4.14 -15.04
C SER A 107 17.58 -2.89 -15.84
N VAL A 108 16.30 -2.50 -15.88
CA VAL A 108 15.84 -1.28 -16.59
C VAL A 108 16.53 -0.03 -16.05
N VAL A 109 16.61 0.13 -14.73
CA VAL A 109 17.29 1.29 -14.12
C VAL A 109 18.78 1.27 -14.46
N GLU A 110 19.44 0.12 -14.40
CA GLU A 110 20.87 0.01 -14.72
C GLU A 110 21.16 0.37 -16.19
N GLU A 111 20.41 -0.19 -17.13
CA GLU A 111 20.56 0.11 -18.56
C GLU A 111 20.23 1.57 -18.87
N GLY A 112 19.21 2.14 -18.23
CA GLY A 112 18.89 3.57 -18.34
C GLY A 112 20.02 4.46 -17.82
N LEU A 113 20.60 4.15 -16.66
CA LEU A 113 21.73 4.91 -16.11
C LEU A 113 22.98 4.84 -17.01
N LYS A 114 23.25 3.68 -17.63
CA LYS A 114 24.33 3.53 -18.63
C LYS A 114 24.05 4.36 -19.88
N ALA A 115 22.86 4.21 -20.46
CA ALA A 115 22.46 4.91 -21.69
C ALA A 115 22.48 6.43 -21.52
N CYS A 116 22.16 6.93 -20.32
CA CYS A 116 22.22 8.35 -19.99
C CYS A 116 23.61 8.82 -19.49
N GLY A 117 24.60 7.93 -19.38
CA GLY A 117 25.98 8.28 -18.98
C GLY A 117 26.19 8.55 -17.49
N TYR A 118 25.26 8.16 -16.63
CA TYR A 118 25.42 8.28 -15.17
C TYR A 118 26.35 7.23 -14.58
N ILE A 119 26.44 6.05 -15.20
CA ILE A 119 27.32 4.96 -14.80
C ILE A 119 27.97 4.31 -16.04
N ASP A 120 29.14 3.71 -15.84
CA ASP A 120 29.87 2.91 -16.83
C ASP A 120 29.98 1.45 -16.32
N ARG A 121 30.87 1.21 -15.34
CA ARG A 121 31.10 -0.12 -14.74
C ARG A 121 30.56 -0.26 -13.31
N GLN A 122 29.95 0.79 -12.77
CA GLN A 122 29.41 0.77 -11.41
C GLN A 122 28.14 -0.09 -11.36
N LYS A 123 27.96 -0.82 -10.24
CA LYS A 123 26.72 -1.56 -9.96
C LYS A 123 25.84 -0.77 -8.99
N ILE A 124 24.53 -0.88 -9.17
CA ILE A 124 23.56 -0.28 -8.27
C ILE A 124 23.59 -0.98 -6.91
N LYS A 125 23.95 -0.26 -5.84
CA LYS A 125 23.95 -0.79 -4.46
C LYS A 125 22.56 -0.71 -3.81
N ASN A 126 21.95 0.47 -3.83
CA ASN A 126 20.62 0.74 -3.27
C ASN A 126 19.91 1.79 -4.15
N ILE A 127 18.59 1.70 -4.25
CA ILE A 127 17.75 2.71 -4.92
C ILE A 127 16.81 3.28 -3.85
N PHE A 128 16.79 4.60 -3.70
CA PHE A 128 15.89 5.29 -2.78
C PHE A 128 14.86 6.07 -3.61
N VAL A 129 13.59 5.70 -3.52
CA VAL A 129 12.49 6.48 -4.10
C VAL A 129 11.90 7.33 -2.97
N ARG A 130 11.96 8.65 -3.11
CA ARG A 130 11.29 9.58 -2.19
C ARG A 130 10.08 10.14 -2.90
N SER A 131 8.90 10.08 -2.27
CA SER A 131 7.76 10.89 -2.71
C SER A 131 8.08 12.35 -2.40
N CYS A 132 8.03 13.22 -3.42
CA CYS A 132 8.06 14.66 -3.22
C CYS A 132 6.64 15.08 -2.86
N ASP A 133 6.34 15.18 -1.57
CA ASP A 133 5.12 15.83 -1.11
C ASP A 133 5.33 17.33 -1.32
N LYS A 134 4.69 17.90 -2.35
CA LYS A 134 4.67 19.36 -2.51
C LYS A 134 3.86 19.92 -1.34
N GLU A 135 4.51 20.62 -0.43
CA GLU A 135 3.82 21.53 0.48
C GLU A 135 3.15 22.61 -0.39
N GLU A 136 1.81 22.62 -0.41
CA GLU A 136 1.06 23.76 -0.93
C GLU A 136 1.31 24.97 -0.03
N PRO A 137 1.71 26.13 -0.56
CA PRO A 137 1.80 27.34 0.24
C PRO A 137 0.39 27.81 0.62
N LEU A 138 0.25 28.17 1.89
CA LEU A 138 -0.95 28.74 2.54
C LEU A 138 -1.56 29.92 1.77
#